data_AF-A0A2V8TLD2-F1
#
_entry.id   AF-A0A2V8TLD2-F1
#
_cell.length_a   1.000
_cell.length_b   1.000
_cell.length_c   1.000
_cell.angle_alpha   90.00
_cell.angle_beta   90.00
_cell.angle_gamma   90.00
#
_symmetry.space_group_name_H-M   'P 1'
#
loop_
_entity.id
_entity.type
_entity.pdbx_description
1 polymer ?
#
loop_
_entity_poly.entity_id
_entity_poly.type
_entity_poly.pdbx_seq_one_letter_code
_entity_poly.pdbx_strand_id
1 'polypeptide(L)'
;GGVTTFDQPAGTTGFSPRISLGLSRLNLLGLGHTVSLQTRASTVEQRALLSYLLPQFSGNENLSLTFSGLFDYSHDVRTFAARRWEGSVQLGQRLSRANTLQYRFSFRRVTITDLKISPELIPLLSQPERTGQVSLAFIQDRRDDPINSHRGIYNTVDAGIALKQFGSETVFTRLLLRNSTYHPLSRDVVVARTLQLGYIQRLAGLPEIPLAERFFSGGATSNRAFPENQAGPRDLQTGFPIGGNALIFHSTELRFPLFGDNIGGVLFHDMGNVYDEVRDVSFRFRQRNLQDFDYMVHGIGFGIRYRTPIGPIRADFSLSPNSPRFFGFQGTEEQLLAGAGQLVTQRISIFQFHFSLGQTF
;
A
#
# COMPACT_ATOMS: atom_id res chain seq x y z
N GLY A 1 -15.71 -3.43 4.44
CA GLY A 1 -14.41 -3.76 5.04
C GLY A 1 -14.66 -4.65 6.23
N GLY A 2 -13.62 -5.29 6.77
CA GLY A 2 -13.72 -5.90 8.10
C GLY A 2 -13.74 -4.80 9.14
N VAL A 3 -14.63 -4.86 10.13
CA VAL A 3 -14.68 -3.83 11.18
C VAL A 3 -13.57 -4.14 12.19
N THR A 4 -12.81 -3.10 12.58
CA THR A 4 -11.92 -3.16 13.73
C THR A 4 -12.60 -2.55 14.94
N THR A 5 -12.62 -3.30 16.04
CA THR A 5 -13.02 -2.83 17.37
C THR A 5 -11.84 -2.99 18.32
N PHE A 6 -11.90 -2.39 19.50
CA PHE A 6 -10.86 -2.60 20.52
C PHE A 6 -10.67 -4.08 20.84
N ASP A 7 -11.76 -4.85 20.89
CA ASP A 7 -11.69 -6.29 21.12
C ASP A 7 -11.07 -7.07 19.94
N GLN A 8 -11.05 -6.50 18.73
CA GLN A 8 -10.57 -7.14 17.50
C GLN A 8 -9.73 -6.18 16.63
N PRO A 9 -8.57 -5.71 17.10
CA PRO A 9 -7.66 -4.82 16.37
C PRO A 9 -7.03 -5.48 15.13
N ALA A 10 -6.98 -6.83 15.11
CA ALA A 10 -6.61 -7.61 13.93
C ALA A 10 -7.67 -7.59 12.81
N GLY A 11 -8.85 -7.03 13.09
CA GLY A 11 -10.01 -6.96 12.21
C GLY A 11 -10.71 -8.29 11.99
N THR A 12 -11.92 -8.18 11.45
CA THR A 12 -12.74 -9.33 11.04
C THR A 12 -12.66 -9.58 9.54
N THR A 13 -13.09 -10.76 9.11
CA THR A 13 -13.38 -10.97 7.68
C THR A 13 -14.44 -9.99 7.24
N GLY A 14 -14.18 -9.27 6.15
CA GLY A 14 -15.14 -8.31 5.63
C GLY A 14 -15.12 -8.24 4.13
N PHE A 15 -16.27 -7.87 3.57
CA PHE A 15 -16.45 -7.64 2.15
C PHE A 15 -16.35 -6.14 1.88
N SER A 16 -15.67 -5.75 0.80
CA SER A 16 -15.56 -4.35 0.40
C SER A 16 -15.81 -4.22 -1.10
N PRO A 17 -17.09 -4.09 -1.52
CA PRO A 17 -17.39 -3.83 -2.91
C PRO A 17 -16.77 -2.50 -3.33
N ARG A 18 -16.28 -2.45 -4.56
CA ARG A 18 -15.64 -1.27 -5.14
C ARG A 18 -16.29 -0.96 -6.48
N ILE A 19 -16.73 0.29 -6.62
CA ILE A 19 -17.23 0.85 -7.87
C ILE A 19 -16.22 1.90 -8.32
N SER A 20 -15.93 1.94 -9.62
CA SER A 20 -15.09 2.98 -10.22
C SER A 20 -15.78 3.53 -11.45
N LEU A 21 -15.83 4.86 -11.57
CA LEU A 21 -16.38 5.57 -12.72
C LEU A 21 -15.30 6.49 -13.28
N GLY A 22 -15.11 6.45 -14.60
CA GLY A 22 -14.13 7.27 -15.29
C GLY A 22 -14.78 8.04 -16.42
N LEU A 23 -14.56 9.34 -16.46
CA LEU A 23 -14.97 10.22 -17.56
C LEU A 23 -13.72 10.90 -18.12
N SER A 24 -13.51 10.80 -19.42
CA SER A 24 -12.37 11.43 -20.08
C SER A 24 -12.83 12.18 -21.32
N ARG A 25 -12.43 13.45 -21.42
CA ARG A 25 -12.54 14.24 -22.64
C ARG A 25 -11.18 14.31 -23.31
N LEU A 26 -11.05 13.57 -24.41
CA LEU A 26 -9.89 13.62 -25.28
C LEU A 26 -9.96 14.84 -26.20
N ASN A 27 -8.80 15.27 -26.68
CA ASN A 27 -8.64 16.39 -27.61
C ASN A 27 -9.43 17.64 -27.17
N LEU A 28 -9.29 17.99 -25.89
CA LEU A 28 -10.01 19.12 -25.31
C LEU A 28 -9.68 20.39 -26.09
N LEU A 29 -10.71 21.08 -26.59
CA LEU A 29 -10.62 22.30 -27.41
C LEU A 29 -9.78 22.15 -28.70
N GLY A 30 -9.54 20.93 -29.19
CA GLY A 30 -8.73 20.69 -30.38
C GLY A 30 -7.21 20.74 -30.13
N LEU A 31 -6.77 20.83 -28.87
CA LEU A 31 -5.36 20.98 -28.49
C LEU A 31 -4.61 19.64 -28.33
N GLY A 32 -5.28 18.50 -28.53
CA GLY A 32 -4.73 17.17 -28.20
C GLY A 32 -4.66 16.87 -26.69
N HIS A 33 -4.97 17.84 -25.84
CA HIS A 33 -4.97 17.69 -24.38
C HIS A 33 -6.11 16.80 -23.90
N THR A 34 -5.95 16.20 -22.72
CA THR A 34 -6.96 15.31 -22.12
C THR A 34 -7.30 15.76 -20.71
N VAL A 35 -8.60 15.90 -20.42
CA VAL A 35 -9.11 16.03 -19.04
C VAL A 35 -9.77 14.73 -18.66
N SER A 36 -9.46 14.20 -17.47
CA SER A 36 -10.10 13.01 -16.92
C SER A 36 -10.53 13.21 -15.49
N LEU A 37 -11.73 12.70 -15.15
CA LEU A 37 -12.21 12.54 -13.80
C LEU A 37 -12.38 11.05 -13.52
N GLN A 38 -11.69 10.54 -12.51
CA GLN A 38 -11.82 9.17 -12.03
C GLN A 38 -12.34 9.19 -10.60
N THR A 39 -13.49 8.58 -10.37
CA THR A 39 -14.03 8.39 -9.02
C THR A 39 -14.02 6.91 -8.66
N ARG A 40 -13.75 6.62 -7.39
CA ARG A 40 -13.79 5.29 -6.82
C ARG A 40 -14.53 5.37 -5.50
N ALA A 41 -15.51 4.50 -5.31
CA ALA A 41 -16.24 4.36 -4.06
C ALA A 41 -16.17 2.91 -3.60
N SER A 42 -15.87 2.71 -2.33
CA SER A 42 -15.93 1.43 -1.65
C SER A 42 -16.28 1.66 -0.18
N THR A 43 -16.53 0.58 0.55
CA THR A 43 -16.81 0.67 1.99
C THR A 43 -15.62 1.16 2.83
N VAL A 44 -14.41 1.19 2.27
CA VAL A 44 -13.16 1.55 2.99
C VAL A 44 -12.49 2.81 2.45
N GLU A 45 -12.72 3.14 1.17
CA GLU A 45 -12.04 4.22 0.45
C GLU A 45 -13.04 4.90 -0.49
N GLN A 46 -13.08 6.23 -0.43
CA GLN A 46 -13.72 7.10 -1.41
C GLN A 46 -12.65 8.02 -2.01
N ARG A 47 -12.54 8.03 -3.35
CA ARG A 47 -11.51 8.79 -4.05
C ARG A 47 -12.10 9.48 -5.28
N ALA A 48 -11.66 10.72 -5.51
CA ALA A 48 -11.88 11.45 -6.76
C ALA A 48 -10.57 12.06 -7.25
N LEU A 49 -10.18 11.74 -8.47
CA LEU A 49 -8.97 12.24 -9.14
C LEU A 49 -9.37 12.99 -10.41
N LEU A 50 -9.13 14.29 -10.41
CA LEU A 50 -9.19 15.12 -11.60
C LEU A 50 -7.78 15.27 -12.16
N SER A 51 -7.58 15.00 -13.45
CA SER A 51 -6.30 15.16 -14.12
C SER A 51 -6.44 15.92 -15.44
N TYR A 52 -5.44 16.76 -15.72
CA TYR A 52 -5.27 17.45 -17.00
C TYR A 52 -3.90 17.10 -17.57
N LEU A 53 -3.90 16.45 -18.72
CA LEU A 53 -2.72 15.95 -19.41
C LEU A 53 -2.47 16.77 -20.68
N LEU A 54 -1.30 17.37 -20.76
CA LEU A 54 -0.74 17.96 -21.96
C LEU A 54 0.27 16.95 -22.55
N PRO A 55 -0.12 16.18 -23.58
CA PRO A 55 0.83 15.35 -24.30
C PRO A 55 1.79 16.24 -25.11
N GLN A 56 2.98 15.72 -25.39
CA GLN A 56 4.00 16.40 -26.20
C GLN A 56 4.35 17.81 -25.68
N PHE A 57 4.53 17.94 -24.36
CA PHE A 57 4.75 19.22 -23.70
C PHE A 57 5.96 19.95 -24.30
N SER A 58 5.79 21.25 -24.58
CA SER A 58 6.78 22.08 -25.26
C SER A 58 7.20 21.55 -26.66
N GLY A 59 6.29 20.86 -27.35
CA GLY A 59 6.49 20.33 -28.71
C GLY A 59 7.34 19.06 -28.77
N ASN A 60 7.68 18.44 -27.65
CA ASN A 60 8.51 17.24 -27.59
C ASN A 60 7.66 16.00 -27.32
N GLU A 61 7.59 15.07 -28.28
CA GLU A 61 6.80 13.83 -28.18
C GLU A 61 7.17 12.91 -27.00
N ASN A 62 8.37 13.08 -26.43
CA ASN A 62 8.83 12.33 -25.27
C ASN A 62 8.52 13.02 -23.94
N LEU A 63 7.95 14.22 -23.95
CA LEU A 63 7.57 14.96 -22.76
C LEU A 63 6.06 15.03 -22.60
N SER A 64 5.59 14.90 -21.37
CA SER A 64 4.19 15.07 -21.00
C SER A 64 4.10 15.85 -19.70
N LEU A 65 3.15 16.77 -19.60
CA LEU A 65 2.89 17.52 -18.37
C LEU A 65 1.51 17.17 -17.85
N THR A 66 1.42 16.79 -16.59
CA THR A 66 0.15 16.43 -15.93
C THR A 66 -0.07 17.30 -14.71
N PHE A 67 -1.25 17.92 -14.63
CA PHE A 67 -1.76 18.53 -13.41
C PHE A 67 -2.82 17.61 -12.83
N SER A 68 -2.79 17.40 -11.51
CA SER A 68 -3.78 16.55 -10.84
C SER A 68 -4.27 17.16 -9.54
N GLY A 69 -5.57 17.02 -9.29
CA GLY A 69 -6.22 17.27 -8.01
C GLY A 69 -6.84 15.97 -7.50
N LEU A 70 -6.47 15.57 -6.29
CA LEU A 70 -6.92 14.35 -5.64
C LEU A 70 -7.66 14.70 -4.35
N PHE A 71 -8.85 14.14 -4.21
CA PHE A 71 -9.56 14.00 -2.95
C PHE A 71 -9.60 12.52 -2.58
N ASP A 72 -9.25 12.20 -1.34
CA ASP A 72 -9.20 10.84 -0.83
C ASP A 72 -9.74 10.83 0.60
N TYR A 73 -10.68 9.95 0.86
CA TYR A 73 -11.24 9.72 2.19
C TYR A 73 -11.19 8.23 2.48
N SER A 74 -10.29 7.86 3.38
CA SER A 74 -10.03 6.48 3.80
C SER A 74 -10.56 6.31 5.21
N HIS A 75 -11.54 5.45 5.39
CA HIS A 75 -12.14 5.18 6.70
C HIS A 75 -11.49 4.03 7.45
N ASP A 76 -10.58 3.30 6.79
CA ASP A 76 -10.13 2.01 7.30
C ASP A 76 -8.65 1.75 6.98
N VAL A 77 -7.78 2.64 7.45
CA VAL A 77 -6.40 2.22 7.79
C VAL A 77 -6.41 1.41 9.09
N ARG A 78 -7.57 0.89 9.51
CA ARG A 78 -7.91 0.13 10.72
C ARG A 78 -7.70 0.86 12.04
N THR A 79 -6.68 1.72 12.09
CA THR A 79 -6.23 2.50 13.24
C THR A 79 -6.76 3.94 13.24
N PHE A 80 -7.07 4.47 12.05
CA PHE A 80 -7.59 5.83 11.87
C PHE A 80 -8.37 5.95 10.56
N ALA A 81 -9.22 6.98 10.50
CA ALA A 81 -9.75 7.53 9.27
C ALA A 81 -8.93 8.76 8.84
N ALA A 82 -8.76 8.96 7.55
CA ALA A 82 -8.01 10.08 7.00
C ALA A 82 -8.72 10.71 5.81
N ARG A 83 -8.73 12.04 5.81
CA ARG A 83 -9.16 12.88 4.69
C ARG A 83 -7.95 13.58 4.11
N ARG A 84 -7.64 13.31 2.84
CA ARG A 84 -6.51 13.88 2.11
C ARG A 84 -6.98 14.69 0.92
N TRP A 85 -6.43 15.89 0.81
CA TRP A 85 -6.45 16.70 -0.38
C TRP A 85 -5.04 16.81 -0.93
N GLU A 86 -4.88 16.62 -2.24
CA GLU A 86 -3.57 16.75 -2.88
C GLU A 86 -3.68 17.45 -4.23
N GLY A 87 -2.80 18.41 -4.46
CA GLY A 87 -2.50 18.96 -5.78
C GLY A 87 -1.11 18.51 -6.22
N SER A 88 -0.95 18.14 -7.49
CA SER A 88 0.36 17.80 -8.02
C SER A 88 0.57 18.25 -9.47
N VAL A 89 1.84 18.50 -9.79
CA VAL A 89 2.34 18.74 -11.14
C VAL A 89 3.40 17.71 -11.44
N GLN A 90 3.30 17.04 -12.58
CA GLN A 90 4.22 16.00 -13.00
C GLN A 90 4.70 16.20 -14.43
N LEU A 91 6.02 16.29 -14.62
CA LEU A 91 6.67 16.18 -15.92
C LEU A 91 7.10 14.72 -16.14
N GLY A 92 6.51 14.05 -17.11
CA GLY A 92 6.90 12.71 -17.54
C GLY A 92 7.80 12.77 -18.78
N GLN A 93 8.96 12.14 -18.71
CA GLN A 93 9.92 12.02 -19.80
C GLN A 93 10.10 10.55 -20.21
N ARG A 94 9.76 10.22 -21.45
CA ARG A 94 10.00 8.92 -22.05
C ARG A 94 11.44 8.86 -22.57
N LEU A 95 12.31 8.12 -21.88
CA LEU A 95 13.72 7.95 -22.27
C LEU A 95 13.88 6.90 -23.38
N SER A 96 13.01 5.90 -23.39
CA SER A 96 12.93 4.86 -24.43
C SER A 96 11.54 4.20 -24.36
N ARG A 97 11.28 3.19 -25.19
CA ARG A 97 10.01 2.42 -25.12
C ARG A 97 9.75 1.77 -23.76
N ALA A 98 10.83 1.40 -23.05
CA ALA A 98 10.74 0.67 -21.79
C ALA A 98 11.04 1.51 -20.56
N ASN A 99 11.59 2.72 -20.70
CA ASN A 99 12.08 3.51 -19.56
C ASN A 99 11.44 4.91 -19.56
N THR A 100 10.87 5.28 -18.42
CA THR A 100 10.21 6.56 -18.19
C THR A 100 10.72 7.17 -16.89
N LEU A 101 10.98 8.47 -16.91
CA LEU A 101 11.32 9.27 -15.74
C LEU A 101 10.18 10.24 -15.45
N GLN A 102 9.85 10.44 -14.18
CA GLN A 102 8.79 11.33 -13.75
C GLN A 102 9.32 12.26 -12.67
N TYR A 103 9.19 13.56 -12.90
CA TYR A 103 9.50 14.60 -11.93
C TYR A 103 8.19 15.13 -11.40
N ARG A 104 7.96 15.03 -10.10
CA ARG A 104 6.69 15.41 -9.48
C ARG A 104 6.90 16.40 -8.35
N PHE A 105 6.11 17.46 -8.35
CA PHE A 105 5.86 18.25 -7.17
C PHE A 105 4.44 17.96 -6.68
N SER A 106 4.29 17.66 -5.40
CA SER A 106 2.98 17.43 -4.77
C SER A 106 2.87 18.23 -3.49
N PHE A 107 1.72 18.86 -3.29
CA PHE A 107 1.34 19.46 -2.03
C PHE A 107 0.07 18.77 -1.53
N ARG A 108 0.14 18.20 -0.32
CA ARG A 108 -0.98 17.48 0.28
C ARG A 108 -1.26 17.97 1.69
N ARG A 109 -2.53 17.92 2.06
CA ARG A 109 -3.02 18.19 3.42
C ARG A 109 -3.84 16.99 3.87
N VAL A 110 -3.45 16.39 4.99
CA VAL A 110 -4.13 15.26 5.57
C VAL A 110 -4.73 15.66 6.91
N THR A 111 -5.98 15.27 7.15
CA THR A 111 -6.63 15.37 8.46
C THR A 111 -7.00 13.97 8.90
N ILE A 112 -6.58 13.60 10.10
CA ILE A 112 -6.85 12.29 10.70
C ILE A 112 -8.04 12.44 11.66
N THR A 113 -8.97 11.49 11.59
CA THR A 113 -10.14 11.37 12.48
C THR A 113 -10.24 9.93 12.99
N ASP A 114 -11.09 9.68 13.99
CA ASP A 114 -11.41 8.34 14.51
C ASP A 114 -10.17 7.49 14.89
N LEU A 115 -9.23 8.06 15.65
CA LEU A 115 -8.02 7.36 16.09
C LEU A 115 -8.34 6.33 17.18
N LYS A 116 -7.91 5.09 16.97
CA LYS A 116 -8.07 3.97 17.92
C LYS A 116 -6.73 3.61 18.56
N ILE A 117 -6.04 4.60 19.12
CA ILE A 117 -4.73 4.45 19.77
C ILE A 117 -4.73 5.11 21.14
N SER A 118 -3.69 4.82 21.93
CA SER A 118 -3.38 5.44 23.23
C SER A 118 -3.54 6.96 23.14
N PRO A 119 -4.31 7.60 24.04
CA PRO A 119 -4.55 9.04 24.03
C PRO A 119 -3.28 9.89 24.02
N GLU A 120 -2.21 9.39 24.63
CA GLU A 120 -0.88 10.04 24.70
C GLU A 120 -0.19 10.08 23.32
N LEU A 121 -0.49 9.11 22.45
CA LEU A 121 0.03 9.04 21.09
C LEU A 121 -0.81 9.88 20.11
N ILE A 122 -2.04 10.23 20.45
CA ILE A 122 -2.94 11.01 19.58
C ILE A 122 -2.31 12.38 19.23
N PRO A 123 -1.89 13.25 20.19
CA PRO A 123 -1.28 14.53 19.85
C PRO A 123 -0.03 14.42 18.97
N LEU A 124 0.66 13.28 18.99
CA LEU A 124 1.87 13.03 18.22
C LEU A 124 1.57 12.52 16.81
N LEU A 125 0.60 11.60 16.68
CA LEU A 125 0.34 10.84 15.46
C LEU A 125 -0.89 11.31 14.67
N SER A 126 -1.75 12.17 15.25
CA SER A 126 -2.99 12.66 14.64
C SER A 126 -2.91 14.08 14.07
N GLN A 127 -1.75 14.74 14.14
CA GLN A 127 -1.66 16.14 13.73
C GLN A 127 -1.99 16.26 12.23
N PRO A 128 -2.90 17.18 11.84
CA PRO A 128 -3.15 17.43 10.44
C PRO A 128 -1.86 17.88 9.77
N GLU A 129 -1.30 17.04 8.90
CA GLU A 129 -0.01 17.33 8.28
C GLU A 129 -0.21 17.98 6.90
N ARG A 130 0.46 19.11 6.71
CA ARG A 130 0.78 19.63 5.38
C ARG A 130 2.13 19.09 4.93
N THR A 131 2.16 18.52 3.73
CA THR A 131 3.37 17.92 3.15
C THR A 131 3.58 18.46 1.74
N GLY A 132 4.64 19.24 1.58
CA GLY A 132 5.14 19.72 0.28
C GLY A 132 6.35 18.91 -0.14
N GLN A 133 6.21 18.08 -1.18
CA GLN A 133 7.20 17.09 -1.59
C GLN A 133 7.58 17.21 -3.06
N VAL A 134 8.89 17.16 -3.33
CA VAL A 134 9.44 16.93 -4.68
C VAL A 134 9.87 15.48 -4.78
N SER A 135 9.54 14.82 -5.88
CA SER A 135 9.84 13.40 -6.11
C SER A 135 10.35 13.15 -7.52
N LEU A 136 11.22 12.16 -7.63
CA LEU A 136 11.73 11.59 -8.87
C LEU A 136 11.35 10.11 -8.91
N ALA A 137 10.60 9.71 -9.93
CA ALA A 137 10.26 8.31 -10.15
C ALA A 137 10.85 7.79 -11.46
N PHE A 138 11.61 6.72 -11.40
CA PHE A 138 12.06 5.95 -12.56
C PHE A 138 11.20 4.71 -12.70
N ILE A 139 10.65 4.48 -13.89
CA ILE A 139 9.82 3.33 -14.24
C ILE A 139 10.47 2.62 -15.41
N GLN A 140 10.71 1.31 -15.25
CA GLN A 140 11.09 0.43 -16.34
C GLN A 140 10.03 -0.65 -16.51
N ASP A 141 9.42 -0.75 -17.70
CA ASP A 141 8.51 -1.83 -18.05
C ASP A 141 9.02 -2.58 -19.29
N ARG A 142 9.42 -3.83 -19.07
CA ARG A 142 9.85 -4.78 -20.11
C ARG A 142 9.03 -6.07 -20.04
N ARG A 143 7.85 -6.03 -19.42
CA ARG A 143 6.95 -7.18 -19.36
C ARG A 143 6.37 -7.44 -20.74
N ASP A 144 6.09 -8.70 -21.02
CA ASP A 144 5.40 -9.12 -22.24
C ASP A 144 3.92 -8.70 -22.23
N ASP A 145 3.27 -8.86 -21.09
CA ASP A 145 1.86 -8.48 -20.88
C ASP A 145 1.71 -7.84 -19.49
N PRO A 146 1.25 -6.58 -19.38
CA PRO A 146 1.05 -5.91 -18.09
C PRO A 146 -0.04 -6.52 -17.18
N ILE A 147 -0.99 -7.27 -17.74
CA ILE A 147 -2.16 -7.84 -17.05
C ILE A 147 -1.87 -9.27 -16.59
N ASN A 148 -1.16 -10.05 -17.40
CA ASN A 148 -0.75 -11.42 -17.08
C ASN A 148 0.66 -11.69 -17.58
N SER A 149 1.66 -11.20 -16.85
CA SER A 149 3.06 -11.26 -17.26
C SER A 149 3.64 -12.67 -17.13
N HIS A 150 4.27 -13.17 -18.20
CA HIS A 150 4.98 -14.46 -18.19
C HIS A 150 6.49 -14.29 -18.27
N ARG A 151 6.97 -13.18 -18.84
CA ARG A 151 8.40 -12.87 -18.95
C ARG A 151 8.69 -11.39 -18.81
N GLY A 152 9.90 -11.10 -18.36
CA GLY A 152 10.43 -9.74 -18.31
C GLY A 152 10.41 -9.17 -16.89
N ILE A 153 10.48 -7.85 -16.81
CA ILE A 153 10.75 -7.14 -15.57
C ILE A 153 9.98 -5.81 -15.53
N TYR A 154 9.49 -5.47 -14.34
CA TYR A 154 8.93 -4.18 -14.01
C TYR A 154 9.66 -3.60 -12.79
N ASN A 155 10.27 -2.44 -12.97
CA ASN A 155 10.96 -1.72 -11.89
C ASN A 155 10.32 -0.36 -11.67
N THR A 156 10.14 0.02 -10.41
CA THR A 156 9.85 1.39 -10.02
C THR A 156 10.79 1.81 -8.90
N VAL A 157 11.41 2.98 -9.05
CA VAL A 157 12.19 3.64 -8.01
C VAL A 157 11.57 5.01 -7.81
N ASP A 158 10.92 5.25 -6.69
CA ASP A 158 10.33 6.54 -6.33
C ASP A 158 11.09 7.11 -5.13
N ALA A 159 11.78 8.22 -5.34
CA ALA A 159 12.52 8.93 -4.31
C ALA A 159 11.94 10.33 -4.15
N GLY A 160 11.65 10.73 -2.92
CA GLY A 160 11.06 12.03 -2.62
C GLY A 160 11.66 12.68 -1.38
N ILE A 161 11.57 14.01 -1.36
CA ILE A 161 11.95 14.83 -0.22
C ILE A 161 10.84 15.85 0.08
N ALA A 162 10.34 15.80 1.31
CA ALA A 162 9.40 16.76 1.86
C ALA A 162 10.18 17.87 2.55
N LEU A 163 9.93 19.13 2.17
CA LEU A 163 10.73 20.28 2.59
C LEU A 163 9.87 21.40 3.17
N LYS A 164 10.37 22.07 4.21
CA LYS A 164 9.70 23.22 4.84
C LYS A 164 9.48 24.38 3.87
N GLN A 165 10.38 24.57 2.91
CA GLN A 165 10.29 25.58 1.85
C GLN A 165 9.05 25.40 0.97
N PHE A 166 8.51 24.18 0.90
CA PHE A 166 7.28 23.87 0.19
C PHE A 166 6.06 23.76 1.10
N GLY A 167 6.16 24.26 2.34
CA GLY A 167 5.08 24.24 3.33
C GLY A 167 4.91 22.91 4.06
N SER A 168 5.93 22.03 4.03
CA SER A 168 5.92 20.78 4.80
C SER A 168 6.14 21.03 6.29
N GLU A 169 5.30 20.44 7.14
CA GLU A 169 5.42 20.52 8.61
C GLU A 169 6.46 19.54 9.16
N THR A 170 6.54 18.35 8.57
CA THR A 170 7.65 17.41 8.78
C THR A 170 8.58 17.46 7.57
N VAL A 171 9.88 17.47 7.81
CA VAL A 171 10.90 17.35 6.76
C VAL A 171 11.39 15.92 6.78
N PHE A 172 11.21 15.20 5.68
CA PHE A 172 11.61 13.81 5.58
C PHE A 172 11.99 13.43 4.15
N THR A 173 12.79 12.38 4.02
CA THR A 173 13.02 11.69 2.74
C THR A 173 12.20 10.42 2.70
N ARG A 174 11.78 10.01 1.50
CA ARG A 174 11.07 8.76 1.24
C ARG A 174 11.67 8.09 0.02
N LEU A 175 11.89 6.78 0.11
CA LEU A 175 12.32 5.93 -0.99
C LEU A 175 11.41 4.71 -1.05
N LEU A 176 10.89 4.41 -2.23
CA LEU A 176 10.12 3.20 -2.51
C LEU A 176 10.69 2.52 -3.75
N LEU A 177 11.21 1.32 -3.57
CA LEU A 177 11.72 0.46 -4.62
C LEU A 177 10.73 -0.68 -4.82
N ARG A 178 10.37 -0.96 -6.06
CA ARG A 178 9.64 -2.17 -6.44
C ARG A 178 10.33 -2.81 -7.63
N ASN A 179 10.50 -4.11 -7.56
CA ASN A 179 10.99 -4.95 -8.63
C ASN A 179 10.04 -6.15 -8.76
N SER A 180 9.51 -6.38 -9.95
CA SER A 180 8.75 -7.57 -10.28
C SER A 180 9.38 -8.26 -11.48
N THR A 181 9.77 -9.51 -11.34
CA THR A 181 10.40 -10.31 -12.40
C THR A 181 9.57 -11.56 -12.70
N TYR A 182 9.52 -11.93 -13.97
CA TYR A 182 8.75 -13.06 -14.46
C TYR A 182 9.67 -13.94 -15.31
N HIS A 183 9.80 -15.19 -14.90
CA HIS A 183 10.69 -16.16 -15.55
C HIS A 183 9.86 -17.38 -15.96
N PRO A 184 9.69 -17.62 -17.27
CA PRO A 184 9.00 -18.82 -17.75
C PRO A 184 9.90 -20.05 -17.53
N LEU A 185 9.41 -21.05 -16.81
CA LEU A 185 10.07 -22.35 -16.65
C LEU A 185 9.67 -23.32 -17.77
N SER A 186 8.44 -23.21 -18.26
CA SER A 186 7.92 -23.93 -19.42
C SER A 186 6.96 -23.02 -20.21
N ARG A 187 6.18 -23.57 -21.15
CA ARG A 187 5.18 -22.79 -21.89
C ARG A 187 4.09 -22.20 -20.98
N ASP A 188 3.68 -22.94 -19.96
CA ASP A 188 2.54 -22.60 -19.11
C ASP A 188 2.91 -22.41 -17.63
N VAL A 189 4.18 -22.63 -17.26
CA VAL A 189 4.67 -22.48 -15.88
C VAL A 189 5.59 -21.27 -15.78
N VAL A 190 5.27 -20.36 -14.85
CA VAL A 190 6.01 -19.11 -14.64
C VAL A 190 6.38 -18.97 -13.16
N VAL A 191 7.64 -18.63 -12.89
CA VAL A 191 8.05 -18.11 -11.59
C VAL A 191 7.95 -16.60 -11.64
N ALA A 192 7.02 -16.05 -10.86
CA ALA A 192 6.87 -14.62 -10.66
C ALA A 192 7.44 -14.23 -9.31
N ARG A 193 8.21 -13.15 -9.26
CA ARG A 193 8.84 -12.66 -8.05
C ARG A 193 8.57 -11.18 -7.91
N THR A 194 8.21 -10.73 -6.71
CA THR A 194 8.07 -9.31 -6.38
C THR A 194 8.92 -8.99 -5.15
N LEU A 195 9.67 -7.91 -5.22
CA LEU A 195 10.36 -7.29 -4.09
C LEU A 195 9.89 -5.85 -3.99
N GLN A 196 9.57 -5.42 -2.78
CA GLN A 196 9.26 -4.05 -2.43
C GLN A 196 10.05 -3.66 -1.19
N LEU A 197 10.78 -2.55 -1.29
CA LEU A 197 11.56 -1.96 -0.20
C LEU A 197 11.10 -0.53 0.01
N GLY A 198 10.77 -0.17 1.24
CA GLY A 198 10.39 1.18 1.63
C GLY A 198 11.32 1.72 2.71
N TYR A 199 11.64 3.00 2.60
CA TYR A 199 12.41 3.75 3.59
C TYR A 199 11.83 5.16 3.71
N ILE A 200 11.62 5.60 4.94
CA ILE A 200 11.32 6.99 5.30
C ILE A 200 12.30 7.39 6.39
N GLN A 201 12.86 8.59 6.26
CA GLN A 201 13.70 9.16 7.30
C GLN A 201 13.26 10.56 7.63
N ARG A 202 12.93 10.76 8.90
CA ARG A 202 12.70 12.08 9.44
C ARG A 202 14.01 12.84 9.52
N LEU A 203 14.01 14.08 9.03
CA LEU A 203 15.16 14.99 9.04
C LEU A 203 14.94 16.15 10.02
N ALA A 204 13.76 16.76 10.02
CA ALA A 204 13.39 17.89 10.90
C ALA A 204 11.87 18.05 11.00
N GLY A 205 11.39 19.07 11.72
CA GLY A 205 9.97 19.40 11.86
C GLY A 205 9.36 18.75 13.10
N LEU A 206 8.19 18.14 12.94
CA LEU A 206 7.55 17.35 13.98
C LEU A 206 8.48 16.23 14.51
N PRO A 207 8.29 15.76 15.76
CA PRO A 207 9.15 14.72 16.35
C PRO A 207 9.07 13.35 15.67
N GLU A 208 7.94 13.04 15.01
CA GLU A 208 7.67 11.76 14.35
C GLU A 208 7.24 11.95 12.89
N ILE A 209 7.37 10.90 12.08
CA ILE A 209 6.72 10.83 10.77
C ILE A 209 5.20 10.67 11.00
N PRO A 210 4.35 11.55 10.46
CA PRO A 210 2.92 11.44 10.71
C PRO A 210 2.33 10.16 10.15
N LEU A 211 1.29 9.70 10.82
CA LEU A 211 0.76 8.35 10.63
C LEU A 211 0.31 8.09 9.19
N ALA A 212 -0.25 9.10 8.53
CA ALA A 212 -0.68 9.01 7.14
C ALA A 212 0.47 8.86 6.11
N GLU A 213 1.71 9.17 6.49
CA GLU A 213 2.88 9.07 5.64
C GLU A 213 3.62 7.73 5.81
N ARG A 214 3.40 7.03 6.93
CA ARG A 214 4.06 5.76 7.24
C ARG A 214 3.70 4.66 6.25
N PHE A 215 4.54 3.62 6.20
CA PHE A 215 4.21 2.43 5.44
C PHE A 215 3.21 1.55 6.20
N PHE A 216 2.24 1.02 5.46
CA PHE A 216 1.37 -0.06 5.88
C PHE A 216 1.47 -1.19 4.86
N SER A 217 1.28 -2.43 5.33
CA SER A 217 1.34 -3.63 4.49
C SER A 217 0.48 -4.74 5.09
N GLY A 218 0.24 -5.77 4.30
CA GLY A 218 -0.70 -6.86 4.57
C GLY A 218 -1.91 -6.80 3.64
N GLY A 219 -2.51 -7.95 3.35
CA GLY A 219 -3.63 -8.07 2.42
C GLY A 219 -3.32 -8.83 1.14
N ALA A 220 -4.30 -8.90 0.25
CA ALA A 220 -4.28 -9.74 -0.95
C ALA A 220 -3.22 -9.34 -2.00
N THR A 221 -2.83 -8.07 -2.02
CA THR A 221 -1.91 -7.46 -3.01
C THR A 221 -0.51 -7.19 -2.44
N SER A 222 -0.30 -7.50 -1.16
CA SER A 222 0.99 -7.39 -0.47
C SER A 222 1.29 -8.70 0.27
N ASN A 223 1.62 -8.66 1.56
CA ASN A 223 1.91 -9.88 2.33
C ASN A 223 0.61 -10.59 2.74
N ARG A 224 0.30 -11.72 2.09
CA ARG A 224 -0.92 -12.51 2.36
C ARG A 224 -0.91 -13.20 3.71
N ALA A 225 0.20 -13.18 4.46
CA ALA A 225 0.25 -13.63 5.86
C ALA A 225 -0.58 -12.74 6.80
N PHE A 226 -0.91 -11.52 6.36
CA PHE A 226 -1.62 -10.53 7.16
C PHE A 226 -2.97 -10.17 6.53
N PRO A 227 -3.95 -9.77 7.35
CA PRO A 227 -5.05 -8.95 6.88
C PRO A 227 -4.55 -7.59 6.35
N GLU A 228 -5.42 -6.87 5.63
CA GLU A 228 -5.10 -5.56 5.05
C GLU A 228 -4.49 -4.58 6.09
N ASN A 229 -3.33 -3.99 5.78
CA ASN A 229 -2.66 -2.98 6.63
C ASN A 229 -2.35 -3.41 8.08
N GLN A 230 -2.15 -4.70 8.35
CA GLN A 230 -1.88 -5.24 9.70
C GLN A 230 -0.42 -5.63 9.96
N ALA A 231 0.47 -5.45 9.00
CA ALA A 231 1.90 -5.73 9.20
C ALA A 231 2.57 -4.62 10.03
N GLY A 232 3.56 -5.03 10.83
CA GLY A 232 4.49 -4.14 11.51
C GLY A 232 4.10 -3.69 12.93
N PRO A 233 4.71 -2.56 13.37
CA PRO A 233 4.55 -2.01 14.71
C PRO A 233 3.09 -1.75 15.08
N ARG A 234 2.81 -1.92 16.37
CA ARG A 234 1.48 -1.75 16.96
C ARG A 234 1.54 -0.90 18.20
N ASP A 235 0.44 -0.21 18.46
CA ASP A 235 0.19 0.39 19.75
C ASP A 235 0.19 -0.69 20.84
N LEU A 236 0.98 -0.49 21.90
CA LEU A 236 1.19 -1.47 22.97
C LEU A 236 0.04 -1.55 23.98
N GLN A 237 -0.87 -0.57 23.98
CA GLN A 237 -2.08 -0.58 24.79
C GLN A 237 -3.24 -1.19 24.02
N THR A 238 -3.46 -0.74 22.78
CA THR A 238 -4.68 -1.04 22.02
C THR A 238 -4.51 -2.19 21.00
N GLY A 239 -3.28 -2.45 20.56
CA GLY A 239 -2.96 -3.47 19.57
C GLY A 239 -3.19 -3.07 18.12
N PHE A 240 -3.62 -1.83 17.86
CA PHE A 240 -3.83 -1.33 16.49
C PHE A 240 -2.49 -1.08 15.76
N PRO A 241 -2.38 -1.37 14.45
CA PRO A 241 -1.15 -1.14 13.70
C PRO A 241 -0.87 0.35 13.51
N ILE A 242 0.34 0.80 13.82
CA ILE A 242 0.74 2.21 13.72
C ILE A 242 1.65 2.49 12.52
N GLY A 243 1.81 1.49 11.64
CA GLY A 243 2.72 1.53 10.50
C GLY A 243 4.17 1.70 10.94
N GLY A 244 5.05 1.98 9.98
CA GLY A 244 6.48 2.15 10.27
C GLY A 244 7.21 2.87 9.16
N ASN A 245 8.49 3.17 9.39
CA ASN A 245 9.32 3.94 8.47
C ASN A 245 10.16 3.07 7.55
N ALA A 246 10.14 1.75 7.73
CA ALA A 246 10.74 0.80 6.81
C ALA A 246 9.76 -0.30 6.41
N LEU A 247 9.90 -0.78 5.18
CA LEU A 247 9.08 -1.85 4.62
C LEU A 247 9.98 -2.80 3.86
N ILE A 248 9.85 -4.10 4.13
CA ILE A 248 10.37 -5.15 3.25
C ILE A 248 9.23 -6.08 2.93
N PHE A 249 9.01 -6.32 1.64
CA PHE A 249 8.11 -7.34 1.17
C PHE A 249 8.75 -8.07 -0.01
N HIS A 250 8.80 -9.39 0.07
CA HIS A 250 9.25 -10.26 -0.98
C HIS A 250 8.24 -11.39 -1.17
N SER A 251 7.81 -11.61 -2.40
CA SER A 251 6.89 -12.67 -2.77
C SER A 251 7.49 -13.46 -3.93
N THR A 252 7.41 -14.78 -3.84
CA THR A 252 7.73 -15.70 -4.93
C THR A 252 6.50 -16.56 -5.19
N GLU A 253 6.05 -16.58 -6.45
CA GLU A 253 4.90 -17.33 -6.92
C GLU A 253 5.32 -18.29 -8.03
N LEU A 254 4.93 -19.56 -7.91
CA LEU A 254 4.93 -20.52 -9.00
C LEU A 254 3.52 -20.59 -9.57
N ARG A 255 3.34 -20.06 -10.79
CA ARG A 255 2.08 -20.01 -11.52
C ARG A 255 2.04 -21.13 -12.55
N PHE A 256 0.96 -21.90 -12.60
CA PHE A 256 0.83 -23.06 -13.48
C PHE A 256 -0.63 -23.32 -13.88
N PRO A 257 -0.91 -24.01 -14.99
CA PRO A 257 -2.27 -24.41 -15.35
C PRO A 257 -2.77 -25.47 -14.36
N LEU A 258 -4.00 -25.32 -13.85
CA LEU A 258 -4.59 -26.26 -12.90
C LEU A 258 -5.68 -27.11 -13.55
N PHE A 259 -6.65 -26.47 -14.22
CA PHE A 259 -7.76 -27.17 -14.86
C PHE A 259 -8.25 -26.41 -16.10
N GLY A 260 -8.06 -27.03 -17.28
CA GLY A 260 -8.30 -26.38 -18.56
C GLY A 260 -7.49 -25.08 -18.72
N ASP A 261 -7.88 -24.26 -19.70
CA ASP A 261 -7.10 -23.08 -20.10
C ASP A 261 -7.41 -21.83 -19.25
N ASN A 262 -8.48 -21.89 -18.46
CA ASN A 262 -9.01 -20.72 -17.73
C ASN A 262 -8.74 -20.75 -16.23
N ILE A 263 -8.39 -21.92 -15.65
CA ILE A 263 -8.11 -22.06 -14.22
C ILE A 263 -6.61 -22.34 -14.02
N GLY A 264 -5.93 -21.36 -13.42
CA GLY A 264 -4.54 -21.46 -13.00
C GLY A 264 -4.40 -21.69 -11.50
N GLY A 265 -3.37 -22.43 -11.12
CA GLY A 265 -2.90 -22.59 -9.76
C GLY A 265 -1.71 -21.69 -9.48
N VAL A 266 -1.57 -21.28 -8.22
CA VAL A 266 -0.44 -20.50 -7.73
C VAL A 266 0.04 -21.12 -6.42
N LEU A 267 1.30 -21.51 -6.33
CA LEU A 267 1.96 -21.75 -5.05
C LEU A 267 2.78 -20.51 -4.71
N PHE A 268 2.67 -20.01 -3.49
CA PHE A 268 3.38 -18.78 -3.13
C PHE A 268 4.08 -18.85 -1.78
N HIS A 269 5.16 -18.08 -1.68
CA HIS A 269 5.83 -17.75 -0.44
C HIS A 269 6.00 -16.24 -0.36
N ASP A 270 5.32 -15.66 0.61
CA ASP A 270 5.45 -14.25 0.99
C ASP A 270 6.33 -14.17 2.24
N MET A 271 7.22 -13.18 2.25
CA MET A 271 8.05 -12.86 3.40
C MET A 271 8.18 -11.34 3.50
N GLY A 272 8.10 -10.82 4.71
CA GLY A 272 8.28 -9.39 4.90
C GLY A 272 7.50 -8.84 6.07
N ASN A 273 7.79 -7.58 6.39
CA ASN A 273 7.11 -6.85 7.43
C ASN A 273 7.28 -5.33 7.22
N VAL A 274 6.53 -4.55 7.98
CA VAL A 274 6.82 -3.14 8.24
C VAL A 274 7.62 -3.07 9.55
N TYR A 275 8.55 -2.13 9.65
CA TYR A 275 9.45 -1.97 10.78
C TYR A 275 9.45 -0.51 11.24
N ASP A 276 9.76 -0.26 12.52
CA ASP A 276 9.79 1.09 13.10
C ASP A 276 10.78 1.98 12.34
N GLU A 277 12.02 1.54 12.17
CA GLU A 277 13.04 2.17 11.33
C GLU A 277 13.82 1.16 10.47
N VAL A 278 14.64 1.65 9.53
CA VAL A 278 15.50 0.78 8.70
C VAL A 278 16.53 0.02 9.52
N ARG A 279 16.99 0.58 10.64
CA ARG A 279 17.98 -0.08 11.50
C ARG A 279 17.42 -1.32 12.21
N ASP A 280 16.11 -1.37 12.38
CA ASP A 280 15.41 -2.44 13.11
C ASP A 280 15.02 -3.59 12.18
N VAL A 281 15.19 -3.42 10.87
CA VAL A 281 14.99 -4.48 9.88
C VAL A 281 15.69 -5.76 10.30
N SER A 282 14.90 -6.82 10.46
CA SER A 282 15.41 -8.12 10.89
C SER A 282 14.79 -9.28 10.14
N PHE A 283 15.65 -10.18 9.67
CA PHE A 283 15.24 -11.42 9.01
C PHE A 283 14.94 -12.56 10.01
N ARG A 284 14.80 -12.25 11.31
CA ARG A 284 14.44 -13.24 12.33
C ARG A 284 13.09 -13.85 12.01
N PHE A 285 12.97 -15.16 12.21
CA PHE A 285 11.71 -15.87 12.05
C PHE A 285 10.79 -15.74 13.28
N ARG A 286 11.36 -15.58 14.47
CA ARG A 286 10.60 -15.59 15.73
C ARG A 286 10.51 -14.20 16.34
N GLN A 287 9.30 -13.84 16.75
CA GLN A 287 9.02 -12.74 17.65
C GLN A 287 9.66 -13.00 19.02
N ARG A 288 10.40 -12.03 19.58
CA ARG A 288 11.04 -12.18 20.89
C ARG A 288 10.04 -12.05 22.04
N ASN A 289 9.16 -11.07 21.97
CA ASN A 289 8.14 -10.77 22.97
C ASN A 289 6.95 -10.03 22.32
N LEU A 290 5.89 -9.74 23.08
CA LEU A 290 4.65 -9.13 22.57
C LEU A 290 4.79 -7.68 22.08
N GLN A 291 5.94 -7.05 22.29
CA GLN A 291 6.27 -5.69 21.86
C GLN A 291 7.25 -5.68 20.68
N ASP A 292 7.91 -6.81 20.38
CA ASP A 292 8.84 -6.96 19.26
C ASP A 292 8.07 -7.26 17.97
N PHE A 293 7.93 -6.25 17.11
CA PHE A 293 7.38 -6.41 15.76
C PHE A 293 8.45 -6.43 14.67
N ASP A 294 9.71 -6.22 15.05
CA ASP A 294 10.85 -6.12 14.14
C ASP A 294 11.45 -7.48 13.80
N TYR A 295 10.63 -8.30 13.16
CA TYR A 295 11.01 -9.61 12.63
C TYR A 295 10.24 -9.90 11.34
N MET A 296 10.74 -10.84 10.55
CA MET A 296 10.19 -11.14 9.24
C MET A 296 9.05 -12.15 9.35
N VAL A 297 7.84 -11.77 8.95
CA VAL A 297 6.69 -12.67 8.91
C VAL A 297 6.59 -13.35 7.57
N HIS A 298 6.34 -14.66 7.61
CA HIS A 298 6.20 -15.50 6.43
C HIS A 298 4.76 -15.94 6.23
N GLY A 299 4.35 -16.06 4.96
CA GLY A 299 3.10 -16.65 4.52
C GLY A 299 3.39 -17.66 3.42
N ILE A 300 2.93 -18.89 3.59
CA ILE A 300 3.02 -19.94 2.56
C ILE A 300 1.61 -20.30 2.17
N GLY A 301 1.33 -20.42 0.88
CA GLY A 301 -0.04 -20.65 0.47
C GLY A 301 -0.24 -21.15 -0.95
N PHE A 302 -1.51 -21.38 -1.22
CA PHE A 302 -2.03 -21.79 -2.51
C PHE A 302 -3.12 -20.83 -2.98
N GLY A 303 -3.09 -20.50 -4.26
CA GLY A 303 -4.01 -19.60 -4.90
C GLY A 303 -4.66 -20.22 -6.13
N ILE A 304 -5.93 -19.89 -6.34
CA ILE A 304 -6.67 -20.21 -7.57
C ILE A 304 -6.86 -18.91 -8.34
N ARG A 305 -6.66 -18.98 -9.65
CA ARG A 305 -6.84 -17.88 -10.60
C ARG A 305 -7.83 -18.33 -11.66
N TYR A 306 -8.97 -17.67 -11.77
CA TYR A 306 -9.96 -17.98 -12.80
C TYR A 306 -10.15 -16.77 -13.72
N ARG A 307 -9.89 -16.98 -15.01
CA ARG A 307 -10.09 -15.95 -16.04
C ARG A 307 -11.57 -15.89 -16.40
N THR A 308 -12.20 -14.73 -16.20
CA THR A 308 -13.59 -14.49 -16.59
C THR A 308 -13.70 -13.28 -17.52
N PRO A 309 -14.76 -13.18 -18.33
CA PRO A 309 -14.97 -12.02 -19.21
C PRO A 309 -15.08 -10.68 -18.47
N ILE A 310 -15.53 -10.69 -17.21
CA ILE A 310 -15.70 -9.49 -16.38
C ILE A 310 -14.46 -9.18 -15.53
N GLY A 311 -13.40 -9.96 -15.70
CA GLY A 311 -12.13 -9.79 -15.01
C GLY A 311 -11.66 -11.05 -14.27
N PRO A 312 -10.41 -11.05 -13.83
CA PRO A 312 -9.82 -12.15 -13.09
C PRO A 312 -10.46 -12.35 -11.71
N ILE A 313 -10.71 -13.61 -11.34
CA ILE A 313 -11.01 -14.01 -9.97
C ILE A 313 -9.75 -14.56 -9.33
N ARG A 314 -9.48 -14.14 -8.08
CA ARG A 314 -8.38 -14.61 -7.26
C ARG A 314 -8.93 -15.11 -5.92
N ALA A 315 -8.56 -16.32 -5.55
CA ALA A 315 -8.74 -16.84 -4.21
C ALA A 315 -7.38 -17.28 -3.69
N ASP A 316 -6.91 -16.74 -2.57
CA ASP A 316 -5.62 -17.04 -1.97
C ASP A 316 -5.81 -17.52 -0.53
N PHE A 317 -5.23 -18.69 -0.23
CA PHE A 317 -5.22 -19.30 1.08
C PHE A 317 -3.80 -19.30 1.62
N SER A 318 -3.57 -18.60 2.72
CA SER A 318 -2.23 -18.36 3.27
C SER A 318 -2.15 -18.88 4.70
N LEU A 319 -1.04 -19.56 5.01
CA LEU A 319 -0.66 -20.00 6.34
C LEU A 319 0.57 -19.21 6.80
N SER A 320 0.48 -18.58 7.97
CA SER A 320 1.56 -17.83 8.60
C SER A 320 2.07 -18.52 9.86
N PRO A 321 3.10 -19.37 9.75
CA PRO A 321 3.60 -20.15 10.90
C PRO A 321 4.12 -19.27 12.04
N ASN A 322 4.63 -18.09 11.72
CA ASN A 322 5.15 -17.11 12.65
C ASN A 322 4.26 -15.85 12.78
N SER A 323 2.93 -16.02 12.70
CA SER A 323 2.01 -14.89 12.82
C SER A 323 2.17 -14.14 14.16
N PRO A 324 2.15 -12.79 14.16
CA PRO A 324 2.39 -11.98 15.35
C PRO A 324 1.40 -12.16 16.48
N ARG A 325 1.93 -12.10 17.70
CA ARG A 325 1.18 -11.93 18.94
C ARG A 325 1.41 -10.51 19.45
N PHE A 326 0.40 -9.94 20.11
CA PHE A 326 0.44 -8.56 20.56
C PHE A 326 -0.49 -8.35 21.74
N PHE A 327 -0.32 -7.24 22.44
CA PHE A 327 -1.29 -6.76 23.42
C PHE A 327 -2.47 -6.11 22.70
N GLY A 328 -3.68 -6.56 23.02
CA GLY A 328 -4.93 -5.90 22.64
C GLY A 328 -5.64 -5.34 23.87
N PHE A 329 -6.62 -4.49 23.65
CA PHE A 329 -7.41 -3.87 24.70
C PHE A 329 -8.85 -4.39 24.66
N GLN A 330 -9.36 -4.94 25.75
CA GLN A 330 -10.76 -5.32 25.89
C GLN A 330 -11.49 -4.26 26.71
N GLY A 331 -12.41 -3.51 26.06
CA GLY A 331 -13.13 -2.41 26.68
C GLY A 331 -13.60 -1.34 25.69
N THR A 332 -14.16 -0.25 26.22
CA THR A 332 -14.61 0.92 25.43
C THR A 332 -13.56 2.02 25.36
N GLU A 333 -13.76 3.00 24.47
CA GLU A 333 -12.87 4.16 24.36
C GLU A 333 -12.81 4.97 25.66
N GLU A 334 -13.95 5.14 26.35
CA GLU A 334 -14.00 5.83 27.63
C GLU A 334 -13.22 5.09 28.73
N GLN A 335 -13.27 3.75 28.69
CA GLN A 335 -12.50 2.92 29.59
C GLN A 335 -11.00 3.09 29.32
N LEU A 336 -10.57 3.04 28.05
CA LEU A 336 -9.18 3.28 27.65
C LEU A 336 -8.68 4.66 28.16
N LEU A 337 -9.47 5.71 27.96
CA LEU A 337 -9.18 7.08 28.41
C LEU A 337 -9.09 7.19 29.94
N ALA A 338 -9.89 6.41 30.67
CA ALA A 338 -9.88 6.36 32.12
C ALA A 338 -8.78 5.45 32.70
N GLY A 339 -7.98 4.78 31.85
CA GLY A 339 -7.06 3.73 32.28
C GLY A 339 -7.77 2.51 32.88
N ALA A 340 -9.07 2.34 32.60
CA ALA A 340 -9.89 1.22 32.98
C ALA A 340 -10.01 0.26 31.80
N GLY A 341 -10.04 -1.05 32.04
CA GLY A 341 -10.11 -2.05 30.96
C GLY A 341 -9.03 -3.10 31.10
N GLN A 342 -9.06 -4.11 30.22
CA GLN A 342 -8.20 -5.28 30.36
C GLN A 342 -7.25 -5.40 29.17
N LEU A 343 -5.95 -5.40 29.46
CA LEU A 343 -4.93 -5.77 28.49
C LEU A 343 -4.99 -7.30 28.27
N VAL A 344 -5.20 -7.71 27.04
CA VAL A 344 -5.32 -9.11 26.64
C VAL A 344 -4.25 -9.48 25.63
N THR A 345 -3.78 -10.73 25.65
CA THR A 345 -2.88 -11.21 24.59
C THR A 345 -3.71 -11.68 23.41
N GLN A 346 -3.43 -11.14 22.23
CA GLN A 346 -4.07 -11.52 20.98
C GLN A 346 -3.05 -11.98 19.94
N ARG A 347 -3.54 -12.55 18.84
CA ARG A 347 -2.71 -13.05 17.73
C ARG A 347 -3.39 -12.77 16.40
N ILE A 348 -2.61 -12.35 15.40
CA ILE A 348 -3.07 -12.33 14.01
C ILE A 348 -3.34 -13.78 13.59
N SER A 349 -4.51 -14.05 13.02
CA SER A 349 -4.88 -15.40 12.59
C SER A 349 -3.76 -16.02 11.75
N ILE A 350 -3.38 -17.25 12.11
CA ILE A 350 -2.37 -18.05 11.41
C ILE A 350 -2.84 -18.32 9.97
N PHE A 351 -4.14 -18.45 9.77
CA PHE A 351 -4.75 -18.67 8.47
C PHE A 351 -5.39 -17.39 7.96
N GLN A 352 -5.11 -17.04 6.70
CA GLN A 352 -5.71 -15.91 6.00
C GLN A 352 -6.34 -16.39 4.70
N PHE A 353 -7.50 -15.83 4.38
CA PHE A 353 -8.19 -16.03 3.12
C PHE A 353 -8.43 -14.69 2.46
N HIS A 354 -7.99 -14.57 1.21
CA HIS A 354 -8.17 -13.37 0.40
C HIS A 354 -8.93 -13.72 -0.87
N PHE A 355 -9.92 -12.90 -1.19
CA PHE A 355 -10.71 -13.04 -2.41
C PHE A 355 -10.80 -11.71 -3.13
N SER A 356 -10.61 -11.71 -4.45
CA SER A 356 -10.86 -10.54 -5.28
C SER A 356 -11.41 -10.91 -6.66
N LEU A 357 -12.20 -9.99 -7.21
CA LEU A 357 -12.75 -10.03 -8.56
C LEU A 357 -12.38 -8.73 -9.28
N GLY A 358 -11.84 -8.84 -10.50
CA GLY A 358 -11.50 -7.69 -11.34
C GLY A 358 -10.14 -7.04 -11.07
N GLN A 359 -9.33 -7.57 -10.13
CA GLN A 359 -7.95 -7.14 -9.90
C GLN A 359 -6.97 -7.91 -10.80
N THR A 360 -6.15 -7.22 -11.59
CA THR A 360 -5.16 -7.82 -12.52
C THR A 360 -4.22 -8.83 -11.84
N PHE A 361 -3.69 -9.79 -12.62
CA PHE A 361 -2.92 -10.95 -12.14
C PHE A 361 -1.46 -10.63 -11.79
#